data_AF-A0A6P0C3J6-F1
#
_entry.id   AF-A0A6P0C3J6-F1
#
_cell.length_a   1.000
_cell.length_b   1.000
_cell.length_c   1.000
_cell.angle_alpha   90.00
_cell.angle_beta   90.00
_cell.angle_gamma   90.00
#
_symmetry.space_group_name_H-M   'P 1'
#
loop_
_entity.id
_entity.type
_entity.pdbx_description
1 polymer ?
#
loop_
_entity_poly.entity_id
_entity_poly.type
_entity_poly.pdbx_seq_one_letter_code
_entity_poly.pdbx_strand_id
1 'polypeptide(L)'
;MGDSEDNNMQIDGLVKNESSDSHEDKIDGLVKNESSDSDEDKIEAVAKRLSRLKVVASRPPKAARLPSNEIMLIGVQDIELKRLGIPVVPVGRDASEDDPAKNAYTFFKGTEFQALNGVGNKTPKELDHELVYIMYHGNYYTKNGLWHAIKAPDGQQTTKDYKDYEFRTITTSLGLTAERDNRLYQNGEAVKKDQNGKTVFKDGKPEKVPLYRLDGEKQIYKTPAGDRRREFAHRDYHTSGEQAPDILHRRSDGKIKGFSRLPNDGYETVSAWEMEADLGGQVWLKSKLHGYQTIDYIESTQGTDQATYRLRDYVGEDRGYNGNTHSAYVKIDTTYFPINEVVEGLPDDPAAKAVQGKPSMDAMEHRMIIRMPEGNTFATPDFVASHHPEYFKSVCNEHQINQQWGKFKPDWNKMLDKYASDSRVLVEVDGTLVVAGSIELKDRASIVDTYASDRIFYADDGKTDRGGIYTKPSFTSLAQTLQRATQQKNEGKRLDIPNCVTDILIGRSGPHLGDVIDVASPQPPPTADSRYDARHNRIRDAANSV
;
A
#
# COMPACT_ATOMS: atom_id res chain seq x y z
N MET A 1 -20.37 -55.95 -22.15
CA MET A 1 -20.06 -55.59 -23.56
C MET A 1 -19.48 -54.20 -23.47
N GLY A 2 -18.19 -53.96 -23.48
CA GLY A 2 -17.04 -54.68 -24.02
C GLY A 2 -16.12 -53.55 -24.49
N ASP A 3 -14.85 -53.59 -24.10
CA ASP A 3 -13.63 -53.29 -24.87
C ASP A 3 -13.61 -52.01 -25.74
N SER A 4 -12.54 -51.26 -25.93
CA SER A 4 -11.11 -51.34 -25.64
C SER A 4 -10.51 -50.05 -26.23
N GLU A 5 -9.42 -49.56 -25.65
CA GLU A 5 -8.12 -49.38 -26.32
C GLU A 5 -7.89 -48.12 -27.19
N ASP A 6 -6.81 -47.45 -26.79
CA ASP A 6 -5.63 -47.14 -27.59
C ASP A 6 -5.40 -45.76 -28.25
N ASN A 7 -4.32 -45.16 -27.72
CA ASN A 7 -3.11 -44.68 -28.39
C ASN A 7 -3.25 -43.59 -29.47
N ASN A 8 -2.50 -42.49 -29.31
CA ASN A 8 -1.15 -42.35 -29.90
C ASN A 8 -0.68 -40.87 -29.81
N MET A 9 0.54 -40.60 -29.36
CA MET A 9 1.57 -39.90 -30.16
C MET A 9 2.85 -39.58 -29.36
N GLN A 10 3.93 -40.19 -29.87
CA GLN A 10 5.36 -39.89 -29.85
C GLN A 10 5.79 -38.42 -29.65
N ILE A 11 7.04 -38.23 -29.17
CA ILE A 11 8.14 -37.63 -29.95
C ILE A 11 9.50 -38.06 -29.34
N ASP A 12 10.35 -38.61 -30.22
CA ASP A 12 11.78 -38.92 -30.04
C ASP A 12 12.68 -37.67 -30.04
N GLY A 13 13.89 -37.79 -29.48
CA GLY A 13 14.95 -36.79 -29.66
C GLY A 13 16.25 -37.07 -28.91
N LEU A 14 17.06 -38.00 -29.43
CA LEU A 14 18.42 -38.38 -29.03
C LEU A 14 19.44 -37.23 -29.00
N VAL A 15 20.40 -37.28 -28.06
CA VAL A 15 21.84 -37.09 -28.32
C VAL A 15 22.66 -38.08 -27.46
N LYS A 16 23.41 -38.95 -28.13
CA LYS A 16 24.43 -39.86 -27.56
C LYS A 16 25.75 -39.12 -27.33
N ASN A 17 26.56 -39.61 -26.39
CA ASN A 17 27.95 -39.97 -26.69
C ASN A 17 28.52 -40.97 -25.68
N GLU A 18 29.22 -41.95 -26.24
CA GLU A 18 29.83 -43.15 -25.67
C GLU A 18 31.30 -42.90 -25.26
N SER A 19 31.79 -43.68 -24.29
CA SER A 19 33.14 -44.31 -24.26
C SER A 19 33.27 -45.07 -22.93
N SER A 20 33.11 -46.40 -22.90
CA SER A 20 34.17 -47.43 -22.98
C SER A 20 35.24 -47.31 -21.89
N ASP A 21 35.26 -48.24 -20.91
CA ASP A 21 36.33 -49.24 -20.90
C ASP A 21 36.11 -50.42 -19.92
N SER A 22 36.73 -51.51 -20.34
CA SER A 22 36.77 -52.91 -19.88
C SER A 22 37.00 -53.21 -18.39
N HIS A 23 36.37 -54.28 -17.90
CA HIS A 23 37.11 -55.49 -17.49
C HIS A 23 36.16 -56.69 -17.27
N GLU A 24 36.44 -57.77 -18.00
CA GLU A 24 35.98 -59.13 -17.71
C GLU A 24 36.63 -59.62 -16.41
N ASP A 25 35.84 -60.23 -15.52
CA ASP A 25 36.31 -61.37 -14.76
C ASP A 25 35.14 -62.31 -14.45
N LYS A 26 35.32 -63.56 -14.88
CA LYS A 26 34.42 -64.68 -14.67
C LYS A 26 34.49 -65.12 -13.21
N ILE A 27 33.34 -65.26 -12.55
CA ILE A 27 33.22 -66.11 -11.35
C ILE A 27 32.01 -67.02 -11.51
N ASP A 28 32.30 -68.31 -11.40
CA ASP A 28 31.41 -69.45 -11.43
C ASP A 28 30.24 -69.36 -10.43
N GLY A 29 29.11 -69.88 -10.88
CA GLY A 29 28.15 -70.67 -10.10
C GLY A 29 27.88 -70.28 -8.64
N LEU A 30 26.83 -69.49 -8.44
CA LEU A 30 25.99 -69.56 -7.23
C LEU A 30 24.60 -69.02 -7.58
N VAL A 31 23.69 -69.93 -7.94
CA VAL A 31 22.26 -69.70 -7.79
C VAL A 31 22.00 -69.57 -6.30
N LYS A 32 22.07 -68.34 -5.77
CA LYS A 32 21.43 -67.99 -4.51
C LYS A 32 19.99 -67.68 -4.86
N ASN A 33 19.10 -68.54 -4.37
CA ASN A 33 17.68 -68.24 -4.24
C ASN A 33 17.52 -66.81 -3.72
N GLU A 34 17.04 -65.92 -4.59
CA GLU A 34 16.39 -64.69 -4.15
C GLU A 34 15.25 -65.13 -3.24
N SER A 35 15.40 -64.86 -1.95
CA SER A 35 14.31 -64.95 -1.00
C SER A 35 13.21 -64.03 -1.52
N SER A 36 12.12 -64.63 -1.99
CA SER A 36 10.88 -63.94 -2.25
C SER A 36 10.43 -63.27 -0.96
N ASP A 37 10.79 -61.99 -0.77
CA ASP A 37 10.04 -61.10 0.12
C ASP A 37 8.62 -61.09 -0.43
N SER A 38 7.78 -61.92 0.18
CA SER A 38 6.46 -62.23 -0.34
C SER A 38 5.63 -60.95 -0.40
N ASP A 39 4.83 -60.80 -1.46
CA ASP A 39 3.88 -59.67 -1.53
C ASP A 39 2.94 -59.64 -0.31
N GLU A 40 2.74 -60.79 0.36
CA GLU A 40 2.03 -60.90 1.63
C GLU A 40 2.72 -60.12 2.77
N ASP A 41 4.05 -60.19 2.91
CA ASP A 41 4.78 -59.45 3.94
C ASP A 41 4.70 -57.93 3.73
N LYS A 42 4.70 -57.49 2.46
CA LYS A 42 4.51 -56.08 2.09
C LYS A 42 3.07 -55.62 2.37
N ILE A 43 2.07 -56.45 2.05
CA ILE A 43 0.66 -56.17 2.33
C ILE A 43 0.42 -56.10 3.85
N GLU A 44 1.01 -57.01 4.63
CA GLU A 44 0.91 -57.00 6.09
C GLU A 44 1.58 -55.75 6.68
N ALA A 45 2.75 -55.35 6.17
CA ALA A 45 3.42 -54.13 6.61
C ALA A 45 2.60 -52.86 6.32
N VAL A 46 1.94 -52.80 5.16
CA VAL A 46 1.02 -51.70 4.80
C VAL A 46 -0.22 -51.72 5.70
N ALA A 47 -0.81 -52.89 5.98
CA ALA A 47 -1.96 -53.04 6.88
C ALA A 47 -1.61 -52.65 8.32
N LYS A 48 -0.40 -52.99 8.81
CA LYS A 48 0.13 -52.53 10.11
C LYS A 48 0.35 -51.01 10.14
N ARG A 49 0.84 -50.41 9.06
CA ARG A 49 0.96 -48.95 8.95
C ARG A 49 -0.41 -48.26 8.96
N LEU A 50 -1.38 -48.78 8.21
CA LEU A 50 -2.74 -48.23 8.13
C LEU A 50 -3.50 -48.38 9.45
N SER A 51 -3.38 -49.51 10.14
CA SER A 51 -3.98 -49.71 11.46
C SER A 51 -3.35 -48.80 12.51
N ARG A 52 -2.02 -48.61 12.50
CA ARG A 52 -1.35 -47.59 13.34
C ARG A 52 -1.84 -46.18 13.02
N LEU A 53 -2.00 -45.83 11.74
CA LEU A 53 -2.56 -44.54 11.31
C LEU A 53 -4.00 -44.36 11.81
N LYS A 54 -4.85 -45.39 11.72
CA LYS A 54 -6.23 -45.35 12.25
C LYS A 54 -6.26 -45.19 13.77
N VAL A 55 -5.37 -45.86 14.51
CA VAL A 55 -5.24 -45.73 15.96
C VAL A 55 -4.72 -44.35 16.36
N VAL A 56 -3.81 -43.76 15.59
CA VAL A 56 -3.33 -42.39 15.82
C VAL A 56 -4.42 -41.36 15.49
N ALA A 57 -5.17 -41.56 14.41
CA ALA A 57 -6.27 -40.69 13.99
C ALA A 57 -7.50 -40.74 14.92
N SER A 58 -7.67 -41.82 15.69
CA SER A 58 -8.78 -41.99 16.65
C SER A 58 -8.44 -41.55 18.08
N ARG A 59 -7.19 -41.16 18.36
CA ARG A 59 -6.84 -40.58 19.66
C ARG A 59 -7.43 -39.17 19.76
N PRO A 60 -8.06 -38.82 20.89
CA PRO A 60 -8.50 -37.45 21.11
C PRO A 60 -7.28 -36.52 21.01
N PRO A 61 -7.38 -35.44 20.22
CA PRO A 61 -6.24 -34.55 20.02
C PRO A 61 -5.89 -33.89 21.34
N LYS A 62 -4.60 -33.92 21.69
CA LYS A 62 -4.10 -33.27 22.91
C LYS A 62 -4.03 -31.77 22.68
N ALA A 63 -4.28 -31.01 23.74
CA ALA A 63 -4.00 -29.59 23.77
C ALA A 63 -2.57 -29.29 23.30
N ALA A 64 -2.39 -28.17 22.60
CA ALA A 64 -1.06 -27.71 22.23
C ALA A 64 -0.19 -27.50 23.49
N ARG A 65 1.14 -27.54 23.35
CA ARG A 65 2.04 -27.13 24.44
C ARG A 65 2.55 -25.75 24.10
N LEU A 66 2.09 -24.73 24.83
CA LEU A 66 2.37 -23.35 24.50
C LEU A 66 3.46 -22.77 25.41
N PRO A 67 4.27 -21.82 24.90
CA PRO A 67 5.35 -21.20 25.68
C PRO A 67 4.80 -20.29 26.79
N SER A 68 5.59 -20.11 27.84
CA SER A 68 5.24 -19.24 28.98
C SER A 68 5.71 -17.79 28.84
N ASN A 69 6.43 -17.47 27.76
CA ASN A 69 7.03 -16.16 27.53
C ASN A 69 6.36 -15.44 26.34
N GLU A 70 6.84 -14.24 26.04
CA GLU A 70 6.26 -13.32 25.03
C GLU A 70 6.62 -13.67 23.58
N ILE A 71 7.30 -14.81 23.32
CA ILE A 71 7.66 -15.22 21.95
C ILE A 71 6.43 -15.54 21.09
N MET A 72 5.30 -15.80 21.74
CA MET A 72 4.00 -16.02 21.11
C MET A 72 2.91 -15.32 21.91
N LEU A 73 2.07 -14.56 21.22
CA LEU A 73 0.89 -13.90 21.78
C LEU A 73 -0.37 -14.40 21.07
N ILE A 74 -1.44 -14.57 21.84
CA ILE A 74 -2.76 -14.94 21.32
C ILE A 74 -3.73 -13.83 21.70
N GLY A 75 -4.32 -13.19 20.69
CA GLY A 75 -5.25 -12.08 20.87
C GLY A 75 -6.68 -12.56 21.01
N VAL A 76 -7.36 -12.14 22.08
CA VAL A 76 -8.80 -12.38 22.29
C VAL A 76 -9.51 -11.04 22.34
N GLN A 77 -10.65 -10.93 21.66
CA GLN A 77 -11.47 -9.71 21.70
C GLN A 77 -12.00 -9.50 23.11
N ASP A 78 -11.97 -8.26 23.59
CA ASP A 78 -12.46 -7.97 24.95
C ASP A 78 -13.94 -8.29 25.13
N ILE A 79 -14.75 -8.12 24.09
CA ILE A 79 -16.18 -8.45 24.14
C ILE A 79 -16.40 -9.94 24.44
N GLU A 80 -15.52 -10.81 23.92
CA GLU A 80 -15.59 -12.25 24.18
C GLU A 80 -15.16 -12.57 25.61
N LEU A 81 -14.10 -11.92 26.10
CA LEU A 81 -13.65 -12.07 27.49
C LEU A 81 -14.73 -11.61 28.48
N LYS A 82 -15.33 -10.43 28.25
CA LYS A 82 -16.45 -9.92 29.06
C LYS A 82 -17.63 -10.89 29.06
N ARG A 83 -18.00 -11.45 27.90
CA ARG A 83 -19.08 -12.45 27.79
C ARG A 83 -18.81 -13.71 28.63
N LEU A 84 -17.54 -14.08 28.79
CA LEU A 84 -17.12 -15.24 29.57
C LEU A 84 -16.80 -14.91 31.04
N GLY A 85 -17.04 -13.66 31.48
CA GLY A 85 -16.74 -13.21 32.84
C GLY A 85 -15.24 -13.11 33.14
N ILE A 86 -14.40 -13.03 32.10
CA ILE A 86 -12.95 -12.90 32.23
C ILE A 86 -12.59 -11.40 32.30
N PRO A 87 -11.81 -10.96 33.31
CA PRO A 87 -11.39 -9.57 33.42
C PRO A 87 -10.59 -9.08 32.21
N VAL A 88 -10.93 -7.89 31.73
CA VAL A 88 -10.24 -7.20 30.63
C VAL A 88 -9.29 -6.15 31.20
N VAL A 89 -8.13 -6.01 30.57
CA VAL A 89 -7.15 -4.97 30.91
C VAL A 89 -7.49 -3.72 30.10
N PRO A 90 -7.65 -2.53 30.70
CA PRO A 90 -7.86 -1.30 29.94
C PRO A 90 -6.57 -0.86 29.22
N VAL A 91 -6.67 0.02 28.23
CA VAL A 91 -5.50 0.62 27.55
C VAL A 91 -4.76 1.56 28.51
N GLY A 92 -5.48 2.51 29.11
CA GLY A 92 -4.91 3.47 30.07
C GLY A 92 -4.65 2.84 31.44
N ARG A 93 -3.66 3.37 32.16
CA ARG A 93 -3.39 2.96 33.55
C ARG A 93 -4.57 3.26 34.48
N ASP A 94 -5.19 4.42 34.29
CA ASP A 94 -6.28 4.95 35.14
C ASP A 94 -7.66 4.83 34.50
N ALA A 95 -7.75 4.28 33.29
CA ALA A 95 -9.02 4.05 32.62
C ALA A 95 -9.76 2.87 33.28
N SER A 96 -11.03 3.06 33.63
CA SER A 96 -11.87 1.98 34.16
C SER A 96 -12.31 0.99 33.08
N GLU A 97 -12.54 1.48 31.86
CA GLU A 97 -12.90 0.69 30.68
C GLU A 97 -12.39 1.34 29.39
N ASP A 98 -12.27 0.54 28.33
CA ASP A 98 -11.96 1.01 26.99
C ASP A 98 -13.22 1.57 26.30
N ASP A 99 -13.02 2.57 25.42
CA ASP A 99 -14.07 3.06 24.53
C ASP A 99 -14.61 1.90 23.66
N PRO A 100 -15.92 1.60 23.67
CA PRO A 100 -16.50 0.55 22.84
C PRO A 100 -16.27 0.74 21.33
N ALA A 101 -16.02 1.97 20.86
CA ALA A 101 -15.66 2.25 19.47
C ALA A 101 -14.21 1.80 19.15
N LYS A 102 -13.33 1.65 20.16
CA LYS A 102 -12.00 1.09 19.95
C LYS A 102 -12.13 -0.42 19.77
N ASN A 103 -11.59 -0.91 18.66
CA ASN A 103 -11.47 -2.35 18.41
C ASN A 103 -10.39 -2.95 19.34
N ALA A 104 -10.78 -3.30 20.57
CA ALA A 104 -9.86 -3.63 21.65
C ALA A 104 -9.69 -5.15 21.83
N TYR A 105 -8.43 -5.55 22.04
CA TYR A 105 -8.01 -6.94 22.23
C TYR A 105 -7.08 -7.04 23.41
N THR A 106 -7.26 -8.08 24.22
CA THR A 106 -6.28 -8.47 25.24
C THR A 106 -5.42 -9.61 24.68
N PHE A 107 -4.09 -9.45 24.77
CA PHE A 107 -3.14 -10.45 24.28
C PHE A 107 -2.54 -11.22 25.44
N PHE A 108 -2.58 -12.54 25.33
CA PHE A 108 -2.09 -13.47 26.34
C PHE A 108 -0.84 -14.19 25.85
N LYS A 109 0.10 -14.45 26.76
CA LYS A 109 1.18 -15.41 26.50
C LYS A 109 0.61 -16.81 26.37
N GLY A 110 1.35 -17.73 25.78
CA GLY A 110 0.89 -19.09 25.53
C GLY A 110 0.26 -19.77 26.76
N THR A 111 1.00 -19.92 27.85
CA THR A 111 0.47 -20.58 29.07
C THR A 111 -0.66 -19.80 29.75
N GLU A 112 -0.66 -18.47 29.67
CA GLU A 112 -1.73 -17.62 30.21
C GLU A 112 -3.04 -17.87 29.43
N PHE A 113 -2.95 -17.94 28.10
CA PHE A 113 -4.08 -18.29 27.23
C PHE A 113 -4.61 -19.68 27.58
N GLN A 114 -3.75 -20.68 27.76
CA GLN A 114 -4.17 -22.06 28.08
C GLN A 114 -4.95 -22.16 29.39
N ALA A 115 -4.68 -21.26 30.34
CA ALA A 115 -5.37 -21.21 31.63
C ALA A 115 -6.77 -20.57 31.54
N LEU A 116 -7.12 -19.91 30.42
CA LEU A 116 -8.44 -19.30 30.25
C LEU A 116 -9.52 -20.36 30.08
N ASN A 117 -10.38 -20.48 31.09
CA ASN A 117 -11.49 -21.43 31.06
C ASN A 117 -12.44 -21.13 29.89
N GLY A 118 -12.80 -22.16 29.13
CA GLY A 118 -13.68 -22.04 27.96
C GLY A 118 -13.01 -21.51 26.68
N VAL A 119 -11.73 -21.11 26.72
CA VAL A 119 -11.00 -20.53 25.57
C VAL A 119 -9.67 -21.24 25.31
N GLY A 120 -8.90 -21.53 26.36
CA GLY A 120 -7.47 -21.86 26.27
C GLY A 120 -7.10 -23.29 25.86
N ASN A 121 -8.01 -24.25 26.04
CA ASN A 121 -7.72 -25.68 25.86
C ASN A 121 -7.88 -26.10 24.38
N LYS A 122 -7.08 -25.49 23.50
CA LYS A 122 -7.11 -25.71 22.05
C LYS A 122 -5.98 -26.61 21.58
N THR A 123 -6.27 -27.44 20.59
CA THR A 123 -5.31 -28.26 19.86
C THR A 123 -4.47 -27.38 18.91
N PRO A 124 -3.31 -27.85 18.42
CA PRO A 124 -2.51 -27.08 17.46
C PRO A 124 -3.30 -26.62 16.23
N LYS A 125 -4.24 -27.46 15.75
CA LYS A 125 -5.07 -27.14 14.59
C LYS A 125 -6.13 -26.09 14.90
N GLU A 126 -6.74 -26.16 16.08
CA GLU A 126 -7.70 -25.14 16.53
C GLU A 126 -7.01 -23.79 16.74
N LEU A 127 -5.76 -23.78 17.21
CA LEU A 127 -4.97 -22.55 17.33
C LEU A 127 -4.66 -21.88 15.98
N ASP A 128 -4.69 -22.60 14.87
CA ASP A 128 -4.54 -22.00 13.53
C ASP A 128 -5.72 -21.10 13.16
N HIS A 129 -6.84 -21.23 13.88
CA HIS A 129 -8.04 -20.41 13.72
C HIS A 129 -8.09 -19.20 14.66
N GLU A 130 -7.05 -19.00 15.48
CA GLU A 130 -6.92 -17.87 16.40
C GLU A 130 -6.02 -16.77 15.84
N LEU A 131 -6.19 -15.56 16.35
CA LEU A 131 -5.25 -14.47 16.11
C LEU A 131 -3.95 -14.71 16.89
N VAL A 132 -2.97 -15.31 16.22
CA VAL A 132 -1.65 -15.61 16.79
C VAL A 132 -0.57 -14.71 16.22
N TYR A 133 0.21 -14.10 17.10
CA TYR A 133 1.41 -13.34 16.79
C TYR A 133 2.65 -14.03 17.31
N ILE A 134 3.68 -14.10 16.47
CA ILE A 134 4.97 -14.72 16.78
C ILE A 134 6.04 -13.63 16.76
N MET A 135 6.83 -13.54 17.83
CA MET A 135 7.93 -12.60 17.91
C MET A 135 9.10 -13.08 17.03
N TYR A 136 9.61 -12.18 16.19
CA TYR A 136 10.79 -12.39 15.38
C TYR A 136 11.56 -11.06 15.28
N HIS A 137 12.82 -11.04 15.72
CA HIS A 137 13.66 -9.83 15.80
C HIS A 137 12.97 -8.63 16.48
N GLY A 138 12.34 -8.87 17.63
CA GLY A 138 11.68 -7.82 18.43
C GLY A 138 10.34 -7.30 17.90
N ASN A 139 9.85 -7.84 16.77
CA ASN A 139 8.57 -7.47 16.16
C ASN A 139 7.62 -8.68 16.14
N TYR A 140 6.31 -8.43 16.06
CA TYR A 140 5.29 -9.47 16.07
C TYR A 140 4.67 -9.68 14.70
N TYR A 141 4.60 -10.93 14.27
CA TYR A 141 4.03 -11.27 12.97
C TYR A 141 2.96 -12.34 13.08
N THR A 142 1.90 -12.20 12.28
CA THR A 142 1.02 -13.35 12.00
C THR A 142 1.80 -14.42 11.25
N LYS A 143 1.30 -15.66 11.18
CA LYS A 143 2.01 -16.75 10.48
C LYS A 143 2.42 -16.38 9.05
N ASN A 144 1.53 -15.73 8.31
CA ASN A 144 1.85 -15.27 6.95
C ASN A 144 2.93 -14.19 6.97
N GLY A 145 2.79 -13.19 7.83
CA GLY A 145 3.77 -12.13 8.00
C GLY A 145 5.17 -12.66 8.38
N LEU A 146 5.22 -13.69 9.24
CA LEU A 146 6.46 -14.32 9.68
C LEU A 146 7.20 -14.94 8.50
N TRP A 147 6.49 -15.69 7.65
CA TRP A 147 7.09 -16.28 6.46
C TRP A 147 7.69 -15.20 5.54
N HIS A 148 7.05 -14.03 5.43
CA HIS A 148 7.58 -12.90 4.67
C HIS A 148 8.80 -12.25 5.34
N ALA A 149 8.81 -12.17 6.67
CA ALA A 149 9.86 -11.55 7.47
C ALA A 149 11.16 -12.37 7.58
N ILE A 150 11.09 -13.71 7.47
CA ILE A 150 12.28 -14.58 7.52
C ILE A 150 13.26 -14.17 6.41
N LYS A 151 14.51 -13.96 6.79
CA LYS A 151 15.63 -13.69 5.88
C LYS A 151 16.77 -14.64 6.22
N ALA A 152 17.49 -15.09 5.20
CA ALA A 152 18.72 -15.84 5.40
C ALA A 152 19.80 -14.95 6.05
N PRO A 153 20.76 -15.54 6.79
CA PRO A 153 21.89 -14.80 7.34
C PRO A 153 22.69 -14.06 6.27
N ASP A 154 23.39 -13.00 6.70
CA ASP A 154 24.16 -12.14 5.80
C ASP A 154 25.09 -12.94 4.87
N GLY A 155 25.08 -12.58 3.58
CA GLY A 155 25.84 -13.25 2.52
C GLY A 155 25.14 -14.44 1.86
N GLN A 156 23.98 -14.88 2.35
CA GLN A 156 23.17 -15.92 1.70
C GLN A 156 21.93 -15.34 0.99
N GLN A 157 21.61 -15.88 -0.18
CA GLN A 157 20.35 -15.57 -0.84
C GLN A 157 19.19 -16.20 -0.06
N THR A 158 18.18 -15.39 0.29
CA THR A 158 16.97 -15.91 0.92
C THR A 158 16.14 -16.69 -0.11
N THR A 159 16.17 -18.03 -0.01
CA THR A 159 15.38 -18.92 -0.87
C THR A 159 14.02 -19.27 -0.25
N LYS A 160 13.09 -19.74 -1.08
CA LYS A 160 11.79 -20.24 -0.61
C LYS A 160 11.95 -21.42 0.34
N ASP A 161 12.84 -22.35 0.01
CA ASP A 161 13.06 -23.57 0.80
C ASP A 161 13.63 -23.24 2.18
N TYR A 162 14.54 -22.27 2.26
CA TYR A 162 15.04 -21.77 3.54
C TYR A 162 13.91 -21.20 4.39
N LYS A 163 13.07 -20.34 3.80
CA LYS A 163 11.91 -19.77 4.50
C LYS A 163 10.93 -20.84 4.97
N ASP A 164 10.61 -21.82 4.13
CA ASP A 164 9.69 -22.91 4.46
C ASP A 164 10.26 -23.79 5.58
N TYR A 165 11.57 -24.04 5.59
CA TYR A 165 12.26 -24.75 6.66
C TYR A 165 12.23 -23.98 7.99
N GLU A 166 12.71 -22.73 8.00
CA GLU A 166 12.75 -21.88 9.20
C GLU A 166 11.34 -21.65 9.76
N PHE A 167 10.37 -21.37 8.89
CA PHE A 167 8.97 -21.17 9.28
C PHE A 167 8.41 -22.41 9.98
N ARG A 168 8.65 -23.61 9.43
CA ARG A 168 8.22 -24.87 10.05
C ARG A 168 8.89 -25.07 11.40
N THR A 169 10.20 -24.85 11.49
CA THR A 169 10.96 -25.01 12.73
C THR A 169 10.41 -24.10 13.83
N ILE A 170 10.23 -22.81 13.53
CA ILE A 170 9.69 -21.83 14.48
C ILE A 170 8.27 -22.21 14.89
N THR A 171 7.34 -22.37 13.94
CA THR A 171 5.92 -22.60 14.26
C THR A 171 5.67 -23.89 15.04
N THR A 172 6.33 -24.98 14.67
CA THR A 172 6.17 -26.27 15.37
C THR A 172 6.76 -26.26 16.77
N SER A 173 7.86 -25.52 17.00
CA SER A 173 8.43 -25.33 18.34
C SER A 173 7.50 -24.59 19.30
N LEU A 174 6.56 -23.79 18.77
CA LEU A 174 5.56 -23.04 19.53
C LEU A 174 4.25 -23.81 19.74
N GLY A 175 4.20 -25.08 19.32
CA GLY A 175 2.99 -25.90 19.44
C GLY A 175 1.91 -25.60 18.40
N LEU A 176 2.26 -24.92 17.30
CA LEU A 176 1.36 -24.59 16.18
C LEU A 176 1.58 -25.54 15.01
N THR A 177 0.64 -25.59 14.06
CA THR A 177 0.92 -26.23 12.77
C THR A 177 1.80 -25.33 11.89
N ALA A 178 2.51 -25.94 10.95
CA ALA A 178 3.28 -25.25 9.92
C ALA A 178 2.43 -24.87 8.69
N GLU A 179 1.13 -24.66 8.87
CA GLU A 179 0.25 -24.15 7.81
C GLU A 179 0.32 -22.62 7.74
N ARG A 180 0.41 -22.10 6.52
CA ARG A 180 0.37 -20.67 6.24
C ARG A 180 -1.04 -20.28 5.87
N ASP A 181 -1.53 -19.23 6.51
CA ASP A 181 -2.77 -18.58 6.10
C ASP A 181 -2.47 -17.46 5.08
N ASN A 182 -2.47 -17.82 3.80
CA ASN A 182 -2.24 -16.87 2.69
C ASN A 182 -3.36 -16.92 1.66
N ARG A 183 -4.58 -17.24 2.08
CA ARG A 183 -5.71 -17.33 1.17
C ARG A 183 -6.23 -15.92 0.91
N LEU A 184 -5.95 -15.40 -0.28
CA LEU A 184 -6.41 -14.09 -0.72
C LEU A 184 -7.68 -14.20 -1.59
N TYR A 185 -8.46 -13.12 -1.63
CA TYR A 185 -9.50 -12.93 -2.63
C TYR A 185 -8.87 -12.49 -3.95
N GLN A 186 -9.17 -13.22 -5.03
CA GLN A 186 -8.80 -12.81 -6.38
C GLN A 186 -9.73 -11.66 -6.81
N ASN A 187 -9.12 -10.54 -7.20
CA ASN A 187 -9.79 -9.31 -7.60
C ASN A 187 -9.89 -9.15 -9.13
N GLY A 188 -9.28 -10.05 -9.90
CA GLY A 188 -9.38 -10.07 -11.35
C GLY A 188 -8.29 -10.92 -12.01
N GLU A 189 -8.03 -10.63 -13.28
CA GLU A 189 -6.96 -11.26 -14.06
C GLU A 189 -6.22 -10.22 -14.91
N ALA A 190 -4.89 -10.30 -14.92
CA ALA A 190 -4.03 -9.50 -15.77
C ALA A 190 -3.41 -10.35 -16.88
N VAL A 191 -3.02 -9.70 -17.98
CA VAL A 191 -2.20 -10.35 -19.01
C VAL A 191 -0.78 -10.49 -18.48
N LYS A 192 -0.27 -11.71 -18.43
CA LYS A 192 1.09 -12.00 -17.99
C LYS A 192 2.11 -11.34 -18.92
N LYS A 193 3.12 -10.71 -18.31
CA LYS A 193 4.25 -10.13 -19.01
C LYS A 193 5.52 -10.94 -18.71
N ASP A 194 6.40 -11.08 -19.69
CA ASP A 194 7.74 -11.64 -19.49
C ASP A 194 8.67 -10.61 -18.84
N GLN A 195 9.92 -10.99 -18.60
CA GLN A 195 10.94 -10.11 -17.99
C GLN A 195 11.22 -8.84 -18.80
N ASN A 196 10.89 -8.83 -20.09
CA ASN A 196 11.06 -7.70 -20.99
C ASN A 196 9.75 -6.90 -21.20
N GLY A 197 8.69 -7.21 -20.44
CA GLY A 197 7.40 -6.54 -20.53
C GLY A 197 6.51 -6.98 -21.69
N LYS A 198 6.89 -8.00 -22.45
CA LYS A 198 6.11 -8.52 -23.58
C LYS A 198 5.02 -9.47 -23.10
N THR A 199 3.88 -9.46 -23.77
CA THR A 199 2.77 -10.37 -23.45
C THR A 199 3.20 -11.83 -23.65
N VAL A 200 3.02 -12.65 -22.61
CA VAL A 200 3.19 -14.10 -22.71
C VAL A 200 1.94 -14.70 -23.33
N PHE A 201 2.13 -15.54 -24.34
CA PHE A 201 1.05 -16.27 -24.99
C PHE A 201 1.17 -17.76 -24.66
N LYS A 202 0.03 -18.39 -24.38
CA LYS A 202 -0.10 -19.83 -24.22
C LYS A 202 -1.25 -20.28 -25.12
N ASP A 203 -1.00 -21.26 -25.98
CA ASP A 203 -1.97 -21.79 -26.96
C ASP A 203 -2.60 -20.70 -27.85
N GLY A 204 -1.79 -19.73 -28.29
CA GLY A 204 -2.22 -18.64 -29.15
C GLY A 204 -3.08 -17.56 -28.47
N LYS A 205 -3.32 -17.66 -27.14
CA LYS A 205 -4.06 -16.66 -26.36
C LYS A 205 -3.14 -16.00 -25.31
N PRO A 206 -3.35 -14.72 -24.97
CA PRO A 206 -2.62 -14.08 -23.87
C PRO A 206 -2.81 -14.86 -22.58
N GLU A 207 -1.71 -15.29 -21.95
CA GLU A 207 -1.77 -15.96 -20.66
C GLU A 207 -2.30 -14.98 -19.60
N LYS A 208 -3.32 -15.40 -18.86
CA LYS A 208 -3.92 -14.62 -17.78
C LYS A 208 -3.36 -15.08 -16.44
N VAL A 209 -3.05 -14.12 -15.57
CA VAL A 209 -2.61 -14.37 -14.20
C VAL A 209 -3.57 -13.69 -13.22
N PRO A 210 -3.89 -14.35 -12.09
CA PRO A 210 -4.79 -13.78 -11.10
C PRO A 210 -4.21 -12.51 -10.48
N LEU A 211 -5.05 -11.50 -10.33
CA LEU A 211 -4.75 -10.27 -9.59
C LEU A 211 -5.33 -10.36 -8.18
N TYR A 212 -4.51 -10.06 -7.17
CA TYR A 212 -4.90 -10.09 -5.76
C TYR A 212 -4.83 -8.72 -5.09
N ARG A 213 -4.03 -7.79 -5.66
CA ARG A 213 -3.94 -6.42 -5.17
C ARG A 213 -5.27 -5.71 -5.38
N LEU A 214 -5.74 -5.02 -4.36
CA LEU A 214 -6.93 -4.19 -4.41
C LEU A 214 -6.55 -2.79 -4.86
N ASP A 215 -7.44 -2.12 -5.59
CA ASP A 215 -7.31 -0.74 -6.05
C ASP A 215 -8.58 0.06 -5.72
N GLY A 216 -8.45 1.38 -5.54
CA GLY A 216 -9.57 2.29 -5.25
C GLY A 216 -10.35 1.91 -3.99
N GLU A 217 -11.68 2.00 -4.07
CA GLU A 217 -12.61 1.72 -2.96
C GLU A 217 -12.50 0.30 -2.41
N LYS A 218 -12.04 -0.68 -3.22
CA LYS A 218 -11.87 -2.06 -2.75
C LYS A 218 -10.79 -2.20 -1.69
N GLN A 219 -9.88 -1.24 -1.60
CA GLN A 219 -8.88 -1.16 -0.53
C GLN A 219 -9.51 -0.77 0.81
N ILE A 220 -10.70 -0.15 0.82
CA ILE A 220 -11.36 0.28 2.04
C ILE A 220 -12.18 -0.89 2.61
N TYR A 221 -12.03 -1.17 3.90
CA TYR A 221 -12.84 -2.15 4.61
C TYR A 221 -13.25 -1.64 5.98
N LYS A 222 -14.41 -2.09 6.45
CA LYS A 222 -14.99 -1.68 7.73
C LYS A 222 -14.40 -2.50 8.87
N THR A 223 -13.94 -1.81 9.90
CA THR A 223 -13.56 -2.39 11.20
C THR A 223 -14.47 -1.83 12.30
N PRO A 224 -14.49 -2.42 13.50
CA PRO A 224 -15.21 -1.83 14.63
C PRO A 224 -14.75 -0.39 14.94
N ALA A 225 -13.50 -0.03 14.64
CA ALA A 225 -12.92 1.30 14.82
C ALA A 225 -13.02 2.21 13.57
N GLY A 226 -13.96 1.90 12.67
CA GLY A 226 -14.18 2.63 11.43
C GLY A 226 -13.44 2.06 10.22
N ASP A 227 -13.39 2.84 9.15
CA ASP A 227 -12.83 2.41 7.87
C ASP A 227 -11.30 2.33 7.94
N ARG A 228 -10.73 1.30 7.29
CA ARG A 228 -9.29 1.08 7.18
C ARG A 228 -8.92 0.72 5.75
N ARG A 229 -7.65 0.90 5.38
CA ARG A 229 -7.11 0.49 4.07
C ARG A 229 -6.36 -0.84 4.16
N ARG A 230 -6.55 -1.68 3.15
CA ARG A 230 -5.81 -2.92 2.93
C ARG A 230 -5.35 -3.01 1.48
N GLU A 231 -4.17 -3.57 1.28
CA GLU A 231 -3.61 -3.79 -0.05
C GLU A 231 -4.10 -5.10 -0.67
N PHE A 232 -4.39 -6.09 0.19
CA PHE A 232 -4.89 -7.40 -0.17
C PHE A 232 -6.05 -7.74 0.76
N ALA A 233 -7.05 -8.46 0.25
CA ALA A 233 -8.15 -8.98 1.07
C ALA A 233 -7.89 -10.45 1.39
N HIS A 234 -7.78 -10.77 2.68
CA HIS A 234 -7.64 -12.15 3.14
C HIS A 234 -9.02 -12.80 3.27
N ARG A 235 -9.10 -14.09 2.92
CA ARG A 235 -10.31 -14.89 3.16
C ARG A 235 -10.55 -15.08 4.64
N ASP A 236 -9.47 -15.32 5.37
CA ASP A 236 -9.47 -15.51 6.81
C ASP A 236 -8.99 -14.21 7.48
N TYR A 237 -9.85 -13.19 7.48
CA TYR A 237 -9.54 -11.83 7.98
C TYR A 237 -9.16 -11.78 9.47
N HIS A 238 -9.58 -12.78 10.26
CA HIS A 238 -9.26 -12.86 11.68
C HIS A 238 -7.81 -13.32 11.91
N THR A 239 -7.46 -14.49 11.39
CA THR A 239 -6.15 -15.15 11.56
C THR A 239 -5.02 -14.46 10.81
N SER A 240 -5.34 -13.80 9.69
CA SER A 240 -4.40 -12.93 8.97
C SER A 240 -4.05 -11.65 9.73
N GLY A 241 -4.79 -11.31 10.79
CA GLY A 241 -4.65 -10.07 11.54
C GLY A 241 -5.25 -8.87 10.85
N GLU A 242 -6.02 -9.05 9.77
CA GLU A 242 -6.64 -7.93 9.04
C GLU A 242 -7.52 -7.09 9.97
N GLN A 243 -8.35 -7.74 10.80
CA GLN A 243 -9.18 -7.05 11.82
C GLN A 243 -8.47 -6.81 13.17
N ALA A 244 -7.18 -7.12 13.30
CA ALA A 244 -6.44 -6.80 14.52
C ALA A 244 -6.34 -5.27 14.74
N PRO A 245 -6.17 -4.80 15.98
CA PRO A 245 -6.05 -3.37 16.28
C PRO A 245 -4.87 -2.68 15.58
N ASP A 246 -4.87 -1.36 15.56
CA ASP A 246 -3.80 -0.60 14.90
C ASP A 246 -2.50 -0.57 15.74
N ILE A 247 -2.66 -0.56 17.07
CA ILE A 247 -1.59 -0.39 18.05
C ILE A 247 -1.57 -1.60 18.98
N LEU A 248 -0.38 -2.13 19.24
CA LEU A 248 -0.11 -3.08 20.31
C LEU A 248 0.73 -2.37 21.37
N HIS A 249 0.30 -2.43 22.63
CA HIS A 249 0.93 -1.75 23.76
C HIS A 249 1.21 -2.76 24.86
N ARG A 250 2.47 -2.84 25.29
CA ARG A 250 2.87 -3.51 26.52
C ARG A 250 2.92 -2.48 27.63
N ARG A 251 1.99 -2.60 28.57
CA ARG A 251 1.91 -1.78 29.78
C ARG A 251 3.10 -2.05 30.71
N SER A 252 3.33 -1.14 31.65
CA SER A 252 4.36 -1.26 32.68
C SER A 252 4.17 -2.45 33.63
N ASP A 253 2.95 -2.97 33.78
CA ASP A 253 2.65 -4.20 34.52
C ASP A 253 2.88 -5.49 33.70
N GLY A 254 3.40 -5.37 32.48
CA GLY A 254 3.72 -6.48 31.58
C GLY A 254 2.52 -7.06 30.83
N LYS A 255 1.32 -6.50 31.01
CA LYS A 255 0.13 -6.92 30.24
C LYS A 255 0.13 -6.28 28.86
N ILE A 256 -0.37 -7.02 27.87
CA ILE A 256 -0.34 -6.59 26.47
C ILE A 256 -1.76 -6.34 25.98
N LYS A 257 -1.96 -5.14 25.44
CA LYS A 257 -3.23 -4.65 24.97
C LYS A 257 -3.11 -4.20 23.52
N GLY A 258 -4.09 -4.53 22.69
CA GLY A 258 -4.25 -3.92 21.39
C GLY A 258 -5.46 -3.00 21.35
N PHE A 259 -5.33 -1.87 20.67
CA PHE A 259 -6.42 -0.94 20.41
C PHE A 259 -6.23 -0.22 19.08
N SER A 260 -7.33 0.27 18.52
CA SER A 260 -7.31 1.04 17.28
C SER A 260 -7.34 2.54 17.55
N ARG A 261 -6.71 3.30 16.65
CA ARG A 261 -6.88 4.75 16.60
C ARG A 261 -8.32 5.09 16.22
N LEU A 262 -8.84 6.19 16.75
CA LEU A 262 -10.10 6.78 16.31
C LEU A 262 -9.85 8.23 15.89
N PRO A 263 -10.65 8.79 14.99
CA PRO A 263 -10.61 10.23 14.74
C PRO A 263 -10.91 10.98 16.05
N ASN A 264 -10.15 12.04 16.36
CA ASN A 264 -10.31 12.85 17.57
C ASN A 264 -10.03 12.09 18.88
N ASP A 265 -9.14 11.09 18.87
CA ASP A 265 -8.72 10.34 20.06
C ASP A 265 -7.61 11.01 20.88
N GLY A 266 -7.19 12.22 20.51
CA GLY A 266 -6.21 13.04 21.22
C GLY A 266 -4.76 12.81 20.78
N TYR A 267 -4.53 11.93 19.80
CA TYR A 267 -3.20 11.63 19.27
C TYR A 267 -3.01 12.16 17.83
N GLU A 268 -3.83 13.13 17.39
CA GLU A 268 -3.81 13.68 16.02
C GLU A 268 -2.49 14.41 15.75
N THR A 269 -2.07 15.23 16.71
CA THR A 269 -0.88 16.08 16.60
C THR A 269 0.36 15.45 17.22
N VAL A 270 0.19 14.31 17.91
CA VAL A 270 1.23 13.66 18.72
C VAL A 270 2.09 12.75 17.85
N SER A 271 3.40 12.75 18.07
CA SER A 271 4.32 11.79 17.42
C SER A 271 4.14 10.37 17.99
N ALA A 272 4.60 9.36 17.26
CA ALA A 272 4.57 7.98 17.78
C ALA A 272 5.36 7.83 19.08
N TRP A 273 6.47 8.56 19.22
CA TRP A 273 7.30 8.58 20.42
C TRP A 273 6.60 9.22 21.61
N GLU A 274 5.94 10.36 21.40
CA GLU A 274 5.16 11.03 22.45
C GLU A 274 3.96 10.16 22.88
N MET A 275 3.29 9.48 21.95
CA MET A 275 2.22 8.52 22.27
C MET A 275 2.75 7.34 23.11
N GLU A 276 3.91 6.76 22.76
CA GLU A 276 4.53 5.69 23.56
C GLU A 276 4.89 6.17 24.97
N ALA A 277 5.41 7.39 25.09
CA ALA A 277 5.74 8.01 26.37
C ALA A 277 4.48 8.26 27.22
N ASP A 278 3.40 8.77 26.63
CA ASP A 278 2.13 9.04 27.30
C ASP A 278 1.44 7.76 27.80
N LEU A 279 1.37 6.74 26.93
CA LEU A 279 0.81 5.43 27.30
C LEU A 279 1.64 4.72 28.38
N GLY A 280 2.94 4.97 28.41
CA GLY A 280 3.91 4.34 29.30
C GLY A 280 4.11 2.86 28.98
N GLY A 281 5.32 2.48 28.57
CA GLY A 281 5.65 1.10 28.22
C GLY A 281 6.24 1.00 26.82
N GLN A 282 5.98 -0.10 26.11
CA GLN A 282 6.47 -0.31 24.74
C GLN A 282 5.30 -0.42 23.77
N VAL A 283 5.42 0.23 22.63
CA VAL A 283 4.42 0.27 21.56
C VAL A 283 4.95 -0.38 20.29
N TRP A 284 4.05 -1.09 19.62
CA TRP A 284 4.24 -1.53 18.25
C TRP A 284 3.07 -1.06 17.38
N LEU A 285 3.39 -0.66 16.15
CA LEU A 285 2.43 -0.17 15.17
C LEU A 285 2.20 -1.24 14.09
N LYS A 286 0.93 -1.56 13.83
CA LYS A 286 0.51 -2.53 12.81
C LYS A 286 0.90 -2.09 11.40
N SER A 287 1.63 -2.93 10.69
CA SER A 287 1.98 -2.74 9.28
C SER A 287 0.82 -3.11 8.34
N LYS A 288 0.97 -2.79 7.05
CA LYS A 288 0.03 -3.20 5.99
C LYS A 288 -0.09 -4.72 5.83
N LEU A 289 0.93 -5.47 6.25
CA LEU A 289 0.93 -6.94 6.31
C LEU A 289 0.44 -7.48 7.67
N HIS A 290 -0.17 -6.61 8.48
CA HIS A 290 -0.82 -6.92 9.75
C HIS A 290 0.09 -7.42 10.88
N GLY A 291 1.42 -7.41 10.69
CA GLY A 291 2.41 -7.57 11.75
C GLY A 291 2.66 -6.25 12.50
N TYR A 292 2.96 -6.31 13.79
CA TYR A 292 3.28 -5.16 14.64
C TYR A 292 4.79 -4.92 14.72
N GLN A 293 5.21 -3.68 14.47
CA GLN A 293 6.61 -3.28 14.47
C GLN A 293 6.89 -2.19 15.50
N THR A 294 8.04 -2.25 16.19
CA THR A 294 8.43 -1.18 17.13
C THR A 294 8.66 0.13 16.38
N ILE A 295 8.54 1.24 17.12
CA ILE A 295 8.85 2.57 16.59
C ILE A 295 10.30 2.59 16.08
N ASP A 296 11.28 2.19 16.91
CA ASP A 296 12.69 2.07 16.53
C ASP A 296 12.94 1.29 15.24
N TYR A 297 12.27 0.15 15.07
CA TYR A 297 12.42 -0.68 13.88
C TYR A 297 11.90 0.04 12.63
N ILE A 298 10.76 0.71 12.74
CA ILE A 298 10.17 1.45 11.62
C ILE A 298 11.10 2.61 11.23
N GLU A 299 11.54 3.39 12.20
CA GLU A 299 12.41 4.55 12.01
C GLU A 299 13.76 4.16 11.38
N SER A 300 14.39 3.11 11.89
CA SER A 300 15.68 2.62 11.37
C SER A 300 15.59 1.98 9.98
N THR A 301 14.46 1.39 9.61
CA THR A 301 14.31 0.69 8.32
C THR A 301 13.63 1.50 7.23
N GLN A 302 12.82 2.49 7.60
CA GLN A 302 11.99 3.27 6.66
C GLN A 302 12.38 4.76 6.65
N GLY A 303 13.13 5.23 7.64
CA GLY A 303 13.58 6.61 7.78
C GLY A 303 12.88 7.35 8.92
N THR A 304 13.38 8.55 9.23
CA THR A 304 12.86 9.40 10.30
C THR A 304 11.37 9.74 10.10
N ASP A 305 10.63 9.76 11.21
CA ASP A 305 9.21 10.05 11.37
C ASP A 305 8.24 9.02 10.74
N GLN A 306 8.72 7.91 10.18
CA GLN A 306 7.86 6.92 9.53
C GLN A 306 6.91 6.18 10.49
N ALA A 307 7.26 6.08 11.77
CA ALA A 307 6.35 5.55 12.77
C ALA A 307 5.20 6.53 13.03
N THR A 308 5.49 7.83 13.11
CA THR A 308 4.47 8.88 13.24
C THR A 308 3.55 8.91 12.02
N TYR A 309 4.11 8.83 10.81
CA TYR A 309 3.29 8.76 9.58
C TYR A 309 2.36 7.55 9.59
N ARG A 310 2.85 6.39 10.04
CA ARG A 310 2.04 5.19 10.14
C ARG A 310 0.92 5.32 11.16
N LEU A 311 1.23 5.87 12.33
CA LEU A 311 0.27 6.10 13.40
C LEU A 311 -0.91 6.94 12.91
N ARG A 312 -0.62 8.01 12.19
CA ARG A 312 -1.62 8.92 11.63
C ARG A 312 -2.32 8.34 10.38
N ASP A 313 -1.67 7.50 9.57
CA ASP A 313 -2.29 6.83 8.40
C ASP A 313 -3.48 5.93 8.79
N TYR A 314 -3.53 5.40 10.02
CA TYR A 314 -4.64 4.54 10.48
C TYR A 314 -6.00 5.22 10.43
N VAL A 315 -6.03 6.52 10.70
CA VAL A 315 -7.24 7.37 10.71
C VAL A 315 -7.20 8.41 9.59
N GLY A 316 -6.19 8.34 8.72
CA GLY A 316 -6.04 9.22 7.56
C GLY A 316 -5.51 10.62 7.89
N GLU A 317 -4.88 10.80 9.05
CA GLU A 317 -4.39 12.10 9.54
C GLU A 317 -3.15 12.59 8.76
N ASP A 318 -2.21 11.71 8.37
CA ASP A 318 -0.94 12.12 7.69
C ASP A 318 -0.91 11.96 6.17
N ARG A 319 -2.04 11.60 5.59
CA ARG A 319 -2.24 12.00 4.20
C ARG A 319 -3.06 13.26 4.28
N GLY A 320 -2.42 14.40 4.58
CA GLY A 320 -3.08 15.61 5.06
C GLY A 320 -4.49 15.72 4.51
N TYR A 321 -5.45 15.21 5.28
CA TYR A 321 -6.73 14.78 4.76
C TYR A 321 -7.33 15.98 4.06
N ASN A 322 -7.55 15.87 2.75
CA ASN A 322 -8.08 16.98 1.98
C ASN A 322 -9.50 17.35 2.42
N GLY A 323 -10.05 16.83 3.53
CA GLY A 323 -11.34 17.25 4.07
C GLY A 323 -11.50 18.77 4.13
N ASN A 324 -10.41 19.52 4.29
CA ASN A 324 -10.41 20.98 4.31
C ASN A 324 -10.26 21.64 2.93
N THR A 325 -9.82 20.94 1.87
CA THR A 325 -9.79 21.49 0.51
C THR A 325 -11.13 21.22 -0.20
N HIS A 326 -11.39 21.90 -1.32
CA HIS A 326 -12.65 21.72 -2.04
C HIS A 326 -12.66 20.39 -2.80
N SER A 327 -13.84 19.80 -3.01
CA SER A 327 -13.97 18.52 -3.72
C SER A 327 -13.79 18.65 -5.24
N ALA A 328 -13.87 19.85 -5.80
CA ALA A 328 -13.61 20.09 -7.22
C ALA A 328 -13.08 21.50 -7.50
N TYR A 329 -12.20 21.61 -8.49
CA TYR A 329 -11.59 22.85 -8.94
C TYR A 329 -11.67 23.00 -10.46
N VAL A 330 -11.73 24.25 -10.93
CA VAL A 330 -11.62 24.64 -12.34
C VAL A 330 -10.45 25.60 -12.55
N LYS A 331 -9.69 25.38 -13.63
CA LYS A 331 -8.53 26.21 -13.98
C LYS A 331 -8.97 27.50 -14.66
N ILE A 332 -8.48 28.62 -14.13
CA ILE A 332 -8.52 29.94 -14.74
C ILE A 332 -7.09 30.47 -14.74
N ASP A 333 -6.51 30.59 -15.93
CA ASP A 333 -5.10 30.97 -16.12
C ASP A 333 -4.13 30.06 -15.33
N THR A 334 -3.32 30.57 -14.40
CA THR A 334 -2.35 29.78 -13.63
C THR A 334 -2.92 29.21 -12.32
N THR A 335 -4.20 29.42 -12.03
CA THR A 335 -4.81 29.08 -10.75
C THR A 335 -6.04 28.20 -10.92
N TYR A 336 -6.21 27.25 -10.02
CA TYR A 336 -7.39 26.40 -9.90
C TYR A 336 -8.26 26.93 -8.76
N PHE A 337 -9.47 27.34 -9.10
CA PHE A 337 -10.46 27.89 -8.16
C PHE A 337 -11.52 26.85 -7.82
N PRO A 338 -12.06 26.85 -6.58
CA PRO A 338 -13.19 26.00 -6.22
C PRO A 338 -14.37 26.21 -7.16
N ILE A 339 -14.93 25.11 -7.69
CA ILE A 339 -15.98 25.21 -8.73
C ILE A 339 -17.23 25.90 -8.19
N ASN A 340 -17.66 25.56 -6.98
CA ASN A 340 -18.83 26.17 -6.34
C ASN A 340 -18.68 27.71 -6.25
N GLU A 341 -17.51 28.20 -5.85
CA GLU A 341 -17.25 29.64 -5.73
C GLU A 341 -17.28 30.34 -7.10
N VAL A 342 -16.72 29.71 -8.13
CA VAL A 342 -16.74 30.26 -9.50
C VAL A 342 -18.17 30.26 -10.06
N VAL A 343 -18.93 29.18 -9.86
CA VAL A 343 -20.31 29.06 -10.36
C VAL A 343 -21.26 30.03 -9.66
N GLU A 344 -21.11 30.21 -8.34
CA GLU A 344 -21.96 31.11 -7.55
C GLU A 344 -21.56 32.58 -7.70
N GLY A 345 -20.26 32.87 -7.63
CA GLY A 345 -19.74 34.24 -7.65
C GLY A 345 -19.56 34.82 -9.06
N LEU A 346 -19.31 33.97 -10.07
CA LEU A 346 -19.00 34.37 -11.44
C LEU A 346 -19.77 33.53 -12.49
N PRO A 347 -21.12 33.46 -12.43
CA PRO A 347 -21.91 32.56 -13.29
C PRO A 347 -21.78 32.83 -14.79
N ASP A 348 -21.39 34.04 -15.18
CA ASP A 348 -21.21 34.43 -16.57
C ASP A 348 -19.81 34.16 -17.13
N ASP A 349 -18.86 33.76 -16.28
CA ASP A 349 -17.48 33.49 -16.67
C ASP A 349 -17.40 32.27 -17.62
N PRO A 350 -16.51 32.30 -18.63
CA PRO A 350 -16.29 31.15 -19.50
C PRO A 350 -16.01 29.83 -18.77
N ALA A 351 -15.32 29.88 -17.61
CA ALA A 351 -15.06 28.70 -16.79
C ALA A 351 -16.34 28.13 -16.15
N ALA A 352 -17.20 28.98 -15.58
CA ALA A 352 -18.49 28.56 -15.04
C ALA A 352 -19.37 27.92 -16.12
N LYS A 353 -19.43 28.55 -17.30
CA LYS A 353 -20.15 28.04 -18.47
C LYS A 353 -19.58 26.71 -18.99
N ALA A 354 -18.26 26.53 -18.94
CA ALA A 354 -17.60 25.29 -19.34
C ALA A 354 -17.93 24.13 -18.37
N VAL A 355 -17.96 24.39 -17.07
CA VAL A 355 -18.29 23.39 -16.03
C VAL A 355 -19.73 22.89 -16.17
N GLN A 356 -20.70 23.81 -16.32
CA GLN A 356 -22.13 23.50 -16.40
C GLN A 356 -22.57 23.04 -17.82
N GLY A 357 -21.83 23.47 -18.85
CA GLY A 357 -22.09 23.19 -20.24
C GLY A 357 -21.81 21.74 -20.66
N LYS A 358 -22.13 21.43 -21.92
CA LYS A 358 -21.74 20.13 -22.51
C LYS A 358 -20.23 20.08 -22.69
N PRO A 359 -19.59 18.92 -22.42
CA PRO A 359 -18.15 18.78 -22.59
C PRO A 359 -17.73 18.97 -24.05
N SER A 360 -16.66 19.72 -24.27
CA SER A 360 -16.08 19.98 -25.58
C SER A 360 -14.56 20.19 -25.47
N MET A 361 -13.85 20.15 -26.61
CA MET A 361 -12.42 20.45 -26.65
C MET A 361 -12.13 21.91 -26.30
N ASP A 362 -13.04 22.84 -26.60
CA ASP A 362 -12.90 24.26 -26.26
C ASP A 362 -13.10 24.48 -24.76
N ALA A 363 -14.08 23.80 -24.16
CA ALA A 363 -14.34 23.87 -22.72
C ALA A 363 -13.19 23.28 -21.88
N MET A 364 -12.38 22.40 -22.46
CA MET A 364 -11.19 21.83 -21.81
C MET A 364 -10.07 22.86 -21.55
N GLU A 365 -10.15 24.06 -22.13
CA GLU A 365 -9.28 25.18 -21.73
C GLU A 365 -9.46 25.50 -20.23
N HIS A 366 -10.67 25.33 -19.71
CA HIS A 366 -11.03 25.48 -18.30
C HIS A 366 -11.02 24.12 -17.59
N ARG A 367 -9.82 23.58 -17.44
CA ARG A 367 -9.59 22.23 -16.94
C ARG A 367 -10.17 22.03 -15.55
N MET A 368 -10.94 20.95 -15.39
CA MET A 368 -11.43 20.54 -14.08
C MET A 368 -10.58 19.44 -13.47
N ILE A 369 -10.41 19.49 -12.16
CA ILE A 369 -9.87 18.40 -11.36
C ILE A 369 -10.81 18.14 -10.18
N ILE A 370 -11.06 16.88 -9.90
CA ILE A 370 -11.97 16.41 -8.87
C ILE A 370 -11.18 15.59 -7.87
N ARG A 371 -11.36 15.89 -6.59
CA ARG A 371 -10.76 15.14 -5.49
C ARG A 371 -11.31 13.72 -5.53
N MET A 372 -10.48 12.70 -5.54
CA MET A 372 -10.88 11.31 -5.39
C MET A 372 -11.37 11.02 -3.95
N PRO A 373 -12.25 10.03 -3.71
CA PRO A 373 -12.87 9.80 -2.40
C PRO A 373 -11.85 9.48 -1.29
N GLU A 374 -10.67 8.95 -1.64
CA GLU A 374 -9.55 8.77 -0.71
C GLU A 374 -8.93 10.09 -0.19
N GLY A 375 -9.39 11.23 -0.70
CA GLY A 375 -9.12 12.55 -0.14
C GLY A 375 -7.67 13.01 -0.25
N ASN A 376 -6.88 12.50 -1.20
CA ASN A 376 -5.47 12.89 -1.32
C ASN A 376 -4.99 13.13 -2.74
N THR A 377 -5.86 12.86 -3.69
CA THR A 377 -5.54 12.94 -5.10
C THR A 377 -6.65 13.65 -5.81
N PHE A 378 -6.30 14.53 -6.73
CA PHE A 378 -7.18 15.15 -7.69
C PHE A 378 -6.95 14.48 -9.04
N ALA A 379 -8.03 14.13 -9.73
CA ALA A 379 -7.99 13.53 -11.05
C ALA A 379 -9.00 14.18 -11.98
N THR A 380 -8.89 13.91 -13.28
CA THR A 380 -9.85 14.41 -14.26
C THR A 380 -11.25 13.80 -14.08
N PRO A 381 -12.33 14.50 -14.47
CA PRO A 381 -13.71 14.01 -14.32
C PRO A 381 -13.94 12.60 -14.90
N ASP A 382 -13.37 12.28 -16.06
CA ASP A 382 -13.48 10.98 -16.71
C ASP A 382 -12.82 9.86 -15.90
N PHE A 383 -11.68 10.16 -15.28
CA PHE A 383 -10.97 9.22 -14.42
C PHE A 383 -11.79 8.92 -13.17
N VAL A 384 -12.27 9.96 -12.47
CA VAL A 384 -13.08 9.81 -11.26
C VAL A 384 -14.40 9.11 -11.56
N ALA A 385 -15.10 9.47 -12.64
CA ALA A 385 -16.34 8.82 -13.04
C ALA A 385 -16.16 7.32 -13.38
N SER A 386 -15.01 6.95 -13.94
CA SER A 386 -14.71 5.56 -14.29
C SER A 386 -14.37 4.68 -13.08
N HIS A 387 -13.73 5.24 -12.06
CA HIS A 387 -13.26 4.50 -10.88
C HIS A 387 -14.17 4.64 -9.65
N HIS A 388 -14.89 5.77 -9.55
CA HIS A 388 -15.70 6.19 -8.41
C HIS A 388 -17.04 6.82 -8.86
N PRO A 389 -17.92 6.07 -9.56
CA PRO A 389 -19.08 6.63 -10.26
C PRO A 389 -20.11 7.30 -9.33
N GLU A 390 -20.40 6.71 -8.17
CA GLU A 390 -21.37 7.27 -7.22
C GLU A 390 -20.82 8.52 -6.51
N TYR A 391 -19.54 8.48 -6.14
CA TYR A 391 -18.86 9.65 -5.59
C TYR A 391 -18.79 10.80 -6.60
N PHE A 392 -18.43 10.51 -7.86
CA PHE A 392 -18.43 11.49 -8.94
C PHE A 392 -19.80 12.14 -9.10
N LYS A 393 -20.88 11.35 -9.10
CA LYS A 393 -22.26 11.85 -9.17
C LYS A 393 -22.59 12.78 -7.99
N SER A 394 -22.14 12.44 -6.78
CA SER A 394 -22.30 13.29 -5.60
C SER A 394 -21.59 14.64 -5.78
N VAL A 395 -20.33 14.63 -6.20
CA VAL A 395 -19.55 15.86 -6.45
C VAL A 395 -20.19 16.70 -7.56
N CYS A 396 -20.68 16.07 -8.64
CA CYS A 396 -21.38 16.81 -9.69
C CYS A 396 -22.65 17.50 -9.18
N ASN A 397 -23.40 16.85 -8.29
CA ASN A 397 -24.61 17.45 -7.71
C ASN A 397 -24.26 18.60 -6.75
N GLU A 398 -23.20 18.44 -5.95
CA GLU A 398 -22.70 19.45 -5.01
C GLU A 398 -22.20 20.71 -5.76
N HIS A 399 -21.43 20.52 -6.83
CA HIS A 399 -20.75 21.61 -7.56
C HIS A 399 -21.44 22.04 -8.85
N GLN A 400 -22.64 21.52 -9.13
CA GLN A 400 -23.39 21.77 -10.36
C GLN A 400 -22.62 21.44 -11.65
N ILE A 401 -21.74 20.44 -11.60
CA ILE A 401 -20.94 20.00 -12.76
C ILE A 401 -21.80 19.15 -13.68
N ASN A 402 -21.69 19.37 -15.00
CA ASN A 402 -22.37 18.52 -15.97
C ASN A 402 -21.80 17.09 -15.94
N GLN A 403 -22.63 16.12 -15.54
CA GLN A 403 -22.22 14.70 -15.41
C GLN A 403 -21.69 14.09 -16.73
N GLN A 404 -21.99 14.68 -17.90
CA GLN A 404 -21.44 14.22 -19.18
C GLN A 404 -19.91 14.33 -19.25
N TRP A 405 -19.30 15.19 -18.44
CA TRP A 405 -17.84 15.26 -18.31
C TRP A 405 -17.20 13.93 -17.89
N GLY A 406 -17.91 13.10 -17.11
CA GLY A 406 -17.42 11.78 -16.71
C GLY A 406 -17.31 10.76 -17.86
N LYS A 407 -17.92 11.06 -19.02
CA LYS A 407 -17.89 10.20 -20.22
C LYS A 407 -17.08 10.81 -21.35
N PHE A 408 -16.65 12.07 -21.22
CA PHE A 408 -15.91 12.77 -22.25
C PHE A 408 -14.48 12.25 -22.32
N LYS A 409 -14.04 11.87 -23.52
CA LYS A 409 -12.67 11.42 -23.77
C LYS A 409 -11.95 12.47 -24.60
N PRO A 410 -11.05 13.28 -24.02
CA PRO A 410 -10.31 14.28 -24.76
C PRO A 410 -9.45 13.64 -25.85
N ASP A 411 -9.34 14.31 -26.99
CA ASP A 411 -8.32 13.97 -27.99
C ASP A 411 -6.97 14.51 -27.52
N TRP A 412 -6.27 13.70 -26.73
CA TRP A 412 -4.99 14.07 -26.11
C TRP A 412 -3.91 14.45 -27.13
N ASN A 413 -3.95 13.89 -28.34
CA ASN A 413 -2.94 14.18 -29.36
C ASN A 413 -3.04 15.61 -29.90
N LYS A 414 -4.26 16.19 -29.93
CA LYS A 414 -4.47 17.59 -30.29
C LYS A 414 -4.19 18.56 -29.15
N MET A 415 -3.94 18.03 -27.96
CA MET A 415 -3.79 18.78 -26.72
C MET A 415 -2.31 18.85 -26.32
N LEU A 416 -1.51 17.79 -26.55
CA LEU A 416 -0.12 17.67 -26.05
C LEU A 416 0.75 18.94 -26.11
N ASP A 417 0.75 19.71 -27.22
CA ASP A 417 1.56 20.95 -27.32
C ASP A 417 1.07 22.10 -26.43
N LYS A 418 -0.23 22.17 -26.13
CA LYS A 418 -0.85 23.21 -25.29
C LYS A 418 -0.78 22.88 -23.79
N TYR A 419 -0.61 21.61 -23.42
CA TYR A 419 -0.64 21.14 -22.02
C TYR A 419 0.67 20.47 -21.53
N ALA A 420 1.66 20.28 -22.40
CA ALA A 420 3.03 19.91 -21.97
C ALA A 420 3.69 20.98 -21.07
N SER A 421 3.11 22.18 -21.01
CA SER A 421 3.51 23.31 -20.17
C SER A 421 2.81 23.37 -18.81
N ASP A 422 1.84 22.49 -18.51
CA ASP A 422 1.19 22.48 -17.19
C ASP A 422 2.20 22.10 -16.11
N SER A 423 2.30 22.93 -15.07
CA SER A 423 3.20 22.68 -13.95
C SER A 423 2.85 21.35 -13.29
N ARG A 424 3.89 20.55 -13.08
CA ARG A 424 3.80 19.28 -12.36
C ARG A 424 3.63 19.47 -10.86
N VAL A 425 3.64 20.71 -10.38
CA VAL A 425 3.46 21.07 -8.97
C VAL A 425 2.40 22.15 -8.85
N LEU A 426 1.40 21.91 -7.99
CA LEU A 426 0.42 22.89 -7.55
C LEU A 426 0.63 23.15 -6.05
N VAL A 427 0.36 24.37 -5.60
CA VAL A 427 0.47 24.76 -4.19
C VAL A 427 -0.85 25.37 -3.74
N GLU A 428 -1.36 24.94 -2.60
CA GLU A 428 -2.52 25.52 -1.96
C GLU A 428 -2.18 26.88 -1.37
N VAL A 429 -2.90 27.90 -1.83
CA VAL A 429 -2.81 29.29 -1.38
C VAL A 429 -4.24 29.79 -1.20
N ASP A 430 -4.60 30.05 0.06
CA ASP A 430 -5.89 30.61 0.47
C ASP A 430 -7.11 29.89 -0.14
N GLY A 431 -7.11 28.55 -0.10
CA GLY A 431 -8.20 27.71 -0.61
C GLY A 431 -8.14 27.39 -2.12
N THR A 432 -7.29 28.08 -2.89
CA THR A 432 -7.04 27.84 -4.33
C THR A 432 -5.78 27.01 -4.57
N LEU A 433 -5.64 26.40 -5.75
CA LEU A 433 -4.40 25.68 -6.12
C LEU A 433 -3.66 26.43 -7.22
N VAL A 434 -2.50 26.99 -6.89
CA VAL A 434 -1.70 27.82 -7.79
C VAL A 434 -0.59 26.98 -8.42
N VAL A 435 -0.36 27.16 -9.71
CA VAL A 435 0.79 26.58 -10.41
C VAL A 435 2.09 27.08 -9.78
N ALA A 436 2.95 26.17 -9.29
CA ALA A 436 4.16 26.52 -8.55
C ALA A 436 5.08 27.51 -9.28
N GLY A 437 5.25 27.38 -10.60
CA GLY A 437 6.06 28.31 -11.41
C GLY A 437 5.52 29.74 -11.53
N SER A 438 4.28 29.98 -11.08
CA SER A 438 3.66 31.32 -11.05
C SER A 438 3.66 31.97 -9.66
N ILE A 439 4.21 31.30 -8.65
CA ILE A 439 4.27 31.80 -7.28
C ILE A 439 5.47 32.72 -7.12
N GLU A 440 5.22 33.95 -6.67
CA GLU A 440 6.29 34.87 -6.28
C GLU A 440 6.94 34.39 -4.98
N LEU A 441 8.19 33.93 -5.07
CA LEU A 441 8.99 33.48 -3.93
C LEU A 441 9.94 34.58 -3.47
N LYS A 442 10.26 34.59 -2.17
CA LYS A 442 11.34 35.44 -1.64
C LYS A 442 12.67 35.07 -2.28
N ASP A 443 13.60 36.03 -2.36
CA ASP A 443 14.92 35.80 -2.95
C ASP A 443 15.60 34.58 -2.30
N ARG A 444 16.06 33.66 -3.16
CA ARG A 444 16.70 32.37 -2.87
C ARG A 444 15.83 31.32 -2.17
N ALA A 445 14.55 31.59 -1.92
CA ALA A 445 13.63 30.59 -1.40
C ALA A 445 13.14 29.65 -2.51
N SER A 446 12.85 28.40 -2.14
CA SER A 446 12.16 27.43 -2.98
C SER A 446 10.73 27.19 -2.49
N ILE A 447 9.94 26.44 -3.25
CA ILE A 447 8.55 26.09 -2.88
C ILE A 447 8.53 25.33 -1.56
N VAL A 448 9.45 24.38 -1.39
CA VAL A 448 9.55 23.57 -0.16
C VAL A 448 10.10 24.34 1.05
N ASP A 449 10.81 25.45 0.82
CA ASP A 449 11.24 26.35 1.90
C ASP A 449 10.11 27.29 2.36
N THR A 450 9.12 27.53 1.49
CA THR A 450 8.10 28.56 1.67
C THR A 450 6.76 27.99 2.11
N TYR A 451 6.39 26.81 1.61
CA TYR A 451 5.10 26.17 1.88
C TYR A 451 5.30 24.83 2.57
N ALA A 452 4.45 24.56 3.56
CA ALA A 452 4.40 23.26 4.21
C ALA A 452 4.04 22.16 3.20
N SER A 453 4.57 20.96 3.41
CA SER A 453 4.41 19.82 2.48
C SER A 453 2.95 19.44 2.24
N ASP A 454 2.07 19.72 3.20
CA ASP A 454 0.64 19.46 3.12
C ASP A 454 -0.11 20.47 2.22
N ARG A 455 0.54 21.55 1.80
CA ARG A 455 0.01 22.49 0.80
C ARG A 455 0.47 22.18 -0.61
N ILE A 456 1.36 21.22 -0.81
CA ILE A 456 2.01 20.96 -2.10
C ILE A 456 1.38 19.71 -2.74
N PHE A 457 1.05 19.78 -4.02
CA PHE A 457 0.54 18.69 -4.84
C PHE A 457 1.46 18.46 -6.03
N TYR A 458 1.71 17.22 -6.40
CA TYR A 458 2.51 16.92 -7.59
C TYR A 458 1.86 15.87 -8.49
N ALA A 459 2.20 15.91 -9.77
CA ALA A 459 1.74 14.93 -10.73
C ALA A 459 2.46 13.58 -10.55
N ASP A 460 1.70 12.47 -10.43
CA ASP A 460 2.26 11.12 -10.25
C ASP A 460 3.02 10.68 -11.53
N ASP A 461 4.34 10.49 -11.38
CA ASP A 461 5.31 10.32 -12.45
C ASP A 461 5.44 8.86 -12.96
N GLY A 462 4.71 7.91 -12.36
CA GLY A 462 4.92 6.49 -12.65
C GLY A 462 4.33 5.97 -13.96
N LYS A 463 3.26 6.58 -14.49
CA LYS A 463 2.50 6.03 -15.64
C LYS A 463 1.70 7.02 -16.49
N THR A 464 1.70 8.31 -16.16
CA THR A 464 0.79 9.25 -16.81
C THR A 464 1.54 10.14 -17.79
N ASP A 465 1.64 9.66 -19.03
CA ASP A 465 2.04 10.44 -20.22
C ASP A 465 1.06 11.62 -20.51
N ARG A 466 0.16 11.95 -19.58
CA ARG A 466 -1.07 12.74 -19.79
C ARG A 466 -1.45 13.68 -18.63
N GLY A 467 -0.56 13.91 -17.66
CA GLY A 467 -0.64 15.05 -16.73
C GLY A 467 -1.96 15.25 -15.97
N GLY A 468 -2.75 14.19 -15.74
CA GLY A 468 -4.16 14.25 -15.32
C GLY A 468 -4.43 14.14 -13.82
N ILE A 469 -3.43 13.71 -13.04
CA ILE A 469 -3.60 13.26 -11.65
C ILE A 469 -2.58 13.98 -10.77
N TYR A 470 -3.07 14.77 -9.82
CA TYR A 470 -2.26 15.47 -8.82
C TYR A 470 -2.47 14.83 -7.46
N THR A 471 -1.41 14.35 -6.86
CA THR A 471 -1.46 13.70 -5.54
C THR A 471 -0.73 14.58 -4.53
N LYS A 472 -1.39 14.83 -3.41
CA LYS A 472 -0.74 15.36 -2.21
C LYS A 472 0.23 14.29 -1.72
N PRO A 473 1.50 14.60 -1.45
CA PRO A 473 2.42 13.60 -0.94
C PRO A 473 1.84 12.97 0.32
N SER A 474 1.88 11.64 0.39
CA SER A 474 2.26 11.05 1.67
C SER A 474 3.67 11.56 1.97
N PHE A 475 3.99 11.92 3.22
CA PHE A 475 5.33 12.42 3.55
C PHE A 475 6.46 11.47 3.06
N THR A 476 6.17 10.17 3.04
CA THR A 476 7.02 9.11 2.48
C THR A 476 7.31 9.26 0.98
N SER A 477 6.38 9.75 0.16
CA SER A 477 6.58 9.91 -1.28
C SER A 477 7.37 11.18 -1.63
N LEU A 478 7.20 12.29 -0.89
CA LEU A 478 8.05 13.48 -1.10
C LEU A 478 9.48 13.23 -0.65
N ALA A 479 9.69 12.67 0.55
CA ALA A 479 11.02 12.34 1.05
C ALA A 479 11.71 11.29 0.17
N GLN A 480 11.01 10.23 -0.28
CA GLN A 480 11.57 9.25 -1.21
C GLN A 480 11.83 9.84 -2.61
N THR A 481 10.99 10.76 -3.10
CA THR A 481 11.22 11.46 -4.37
C THR A 481 12.44 12.39 -4.27
N LEU A 482 12.56 13.16 -3.19
CA LEU A 482 13.74 14.01 -2.92
C LEU A 482 15.00 13.16 -2.71
N GLN A 483 14.91 12.02 -2.02
CA GLN A 483 16.02 11.09 -1.78
C GLN A 483 16.46 10.41 -3.08
N ARG A 484 15.53 9.91 -3.90
CA ARG A 484 15.82 9.34 -5.24
C ARG A 484 16.47 10.38 -6.15
N ALA A 485 15.95 11.59 -6.17
CA ALA A 485 16.53 12.68 -6.94
C ALA A 485 17.96 13.02 -6.48
N THR A 486 18.19 13.06 -5.16
CA THR A 486 19.54 13.25 -4.58
C THR A 486 20.48 12.11 -4.98
N GLN A 487 20.01 10.86 -4.94
CA GLN A 487 20.80 9.67 -5.29
C GLN A 487 21.16 9.64 -6.78
N GLN A 488 20.22 9.97 -7.66
CA GLN A 488 20.42 10.02 -9.11
C GLN A 488 21.31 11.19 -9.57
N LYS A 489 21.21 12.36 -8.90
CA LYS A 489 22.12 13.50 -9.10
C LYS A 489 23.57 13.11 -8.75
N ASN A 490 23.75 12.35 -7.68
CA ASN A 490 25.06 11.87 -7.25
C ASN A 490 25.64 10.77 -8.17
N GLU A 491 24.81 10.07 -8.94
CA GLU A 491 25.23 9.04 -9.90
C GLU A 491 25.69 9.60 -11.27
N GLY A 492 25.63 10.92 -11.49
CA GLY A 492 26.10 11.55 -12.73
C GLY A 492 25.31 11.18 -14.00
N LYS A 493 24.14 10.53 -13.85
CA LYS A 493 23.22 10.28 -14.96
C LYS A 493 22.60 11.60 -15.38
N ARG A 494 22.78 11.97 -16.65
CA ARG A 494 22.10 13.12 -17.26
C ARG A 494 20.60 12.83 -17.27
N LEU A 495 19.81 13.69 -16.64
CA LEU A 495 18.35 13.66 -16.74
C LEU A 495 17.98 14.02 -18.18
N ASP A 496 17.66 13.01 -18.99
CA ASP A 496 17.08 13.20 -20.32
C ASP A 496 15.55 13.04 -20.21
N ILE A 497 14.88 13.99 -19.54
CA ILE A 497 13.44 14.31 -19.59
C ILE A 497 13.26 15.73 -19.00
N PRO A 498 12.71 16.72 -19.74
CA PRO A 498 12.45 18.06 -19.20
C PRO A 498 11.41 18.05 -18.06
N ASN A 499 11.64 18.85 -17.00
CA ASN A 499 10.71 19.17 -15.90
C ASN A 499 10.37 18.02 -14.91
N CYS A 500 11.31 17.61 -14.06
CA CYS A 500 10.97 16.74 -12.94
C CYS A 500 10.34 17.56 -11.77
N VAL A 501 9.37 16.98 -11.06
CA VAL A 501 8.72 17.57 -9.88
C VAL A 501 9.74 18.13 -8.89
N THR A 502 10.87 17.43 -8.73
CA THR A 502 11.98 17.84 -7.86
C THR A 502 12.56 19.20 -8.24
N ASP A 503 12.83 19.46 -9.53
CA ASP A 503 13.43 20.73 -9.97
C ASP A 503 12.52 21.92 -9.68
N ILE A 504 11.21 21.74 -9.83
CA ILE A 504 10.20 22.76 -9.51
C ILE A 504 10.13 23.01 -8.01
N LEU A 505 10.27 21.95 -7.20
CA LEU A 505 10.19 22.05 -5.74
C LEU A 505 11.42 22.73 -5.12
N ILE A 506 12.63 22.45 -5.62
CA ILE A 506 13.90 22.94 -5.06
C ILE A 506 14.50 24.13 -5.82
N GLY A 507 13.89 24.52 -6.95
CA GLY A 507 14.32 25.66 -7.75
C GLY A 507 14.36 26.93 -6.91
N ARG A 508 15.49 27.63 -6.91
CA ARG A 508 15.69 28.87 -6.15
C ARG A 508 15.48 30.07 -7.08
N SER A 509 14.58 30.97 -6.72
CA SER A 509 14.38 32.23 -7.43
C SER A 509 15.48 33.24 -7.04
N GLY A 510 16.19 33.84 -7.99
CA GLY A 510 17.13 34.93 -7.69
C GLY A 510 17.83 35.52 -8.94
N PRO A 511 18.29 36.79 -8.92
CA PRO A 511 18.75 37.50 -10.12
C PRO A 511 20.08 37.03 -10.72
N HIS A 512 20.79 36.08 -10.10
CA HIS A 512 22.16 35.72 -10.49
C HIS A 512 22.46 34.22 -10.29
N LEU A 513 21.84 33.37 -11.10
CA LEU A 513 22.26 31.97 -11.26
C LEU A 513 22.42 31.61 -12.75
N GLY A 514 23.43 32.22 -13.38
CA GLY A 514 24.32 31.56 -14.34
C GLY A 514 23.84 31.35 -15.77
N ASP A 515 24.10 32.35 -16.62
CA ASP A 515 24.15 32.25 -18.07
C ASP A 515 25.07 31.12 -18.57
N VAL A 516 24.59 30.37 -19.56
CA VAL A 516 25.36 30.17 -20.80
C VAL A 516 24.44 30.54 -21.96
N ILE A 517 24.39 31.83 -22.23
CA ILE A 517 23.98 32.36 -23.53
C ILE A 517 25.17 32.13 -24.46
N ASP A 518 25.02 31.24 -25.43
CA ASP A 518 25.90 31.28 -26.60
C ASP A 518 25.41 32.42 -27.50
N VAL A 519 26.26 33.43 -27.63
CA VAL A 519 25.96 34.72 -28.28
C VAL A 519 26.26 34.59 -29.77
N ALA A 520 25.24 34.74 -30.62
CA ALA A 520 25.42 35.32 -31.96
C ALA A 520 24.08 35.68 -32.63
N SER A 521 23.54 36.86 -32.31
CA SER A 521 23.12 37.88 -33.30
C SER A 521 22.58 39.12 -32.58
N PRO A 522 23.03 40.34 -32.92
CA PRO A 522 22.61 41.56 -32.24
C PRO A 522 21.17 41.92 -32.62
N GLN A 523 20.26 42.01 -31.64
CA GLN A 523 19.01 42.73 -31.83
C GLN A 523 19.19 44.21 -31.46
N PRO A 524 18.70 45.15 -32.30
CA PRO A 524 18.89 46.59 -32.12
C PRO A 524 18.03 47.14 -30.96
N PRO A 525 18.37 48.33 -30.42
CA PRO A 525 17.65 48.91 -29.30
C PRO A 525 16.17 49.19 -29.65
N PRO A 526 15.27 49.16 -28.66
CA PRO A 526 13.84 49.31 -28.89
C PRO A 526 13.53 50.72 -29.40
N THR A 527 13.01 50.83 -30.62
CA THR A 527 12.37 52.06 -31.08
C THR A 527 11.01 52.21 -30.44
N ALA A 528 10.75 53.42 -29.93
CA ALA A 528 9.49 53.86 -29.38
C ALA A 528 8.41 53.95 -30.48
N ASP A 529 7.84 52.82 -30.86
CA ASP A 529 6.46 52.68 -31.39
C ASP A 529 6.22 51.23 -31.82
N SER A 530 5.72 50.41 -30.90
CA SER A 530 5.13 49.11 -31.23
C SER A 530 4.09 48.77 -30.17
N ARG A 531 2.83 48.91 -30.58
CA ARG A 531 1.59 48.66 -29.84
C ARG A 531 1.49 47.18 -29.42
N TYR A 532 0.73 46.94 -28.34
CA TYR A 532 0.38 45.69 -27.64
C TYR A 532 1.17 45.45 -26.32
N ASP A 533 0.53 45.31 -25.14
CA ASP A 533 -0.91 45.27 -24.85
C ASP A 533 -1.24 45.67 -23.41
N ALA A 534 -2.25 46.52 -23.27
CA ALA A 534 -2.68 47.25 -22.08
C ALA A 534 -3.58 46.42 -21.14
N ARG A 535 -3.36 45.09 -21.04
CA ARG A 535 -4.17 44.19 -20.21
C ARG A 535 -3.65 44.00 -18.79
N HIS A 536 -2.38 44.32 -18.52
CA HIS A 536 -1.77 44.16 -17.20
C HIS A 536 -2.09 45.29 -16.20
N ASN A 537 -2.70 46.39 -16.63
CA ASN A 537 -2.97 47.55 -15.76
C ASN A 537 -4.43 47.66 -15.26
N ARG A 538 -5.34 46.72 -15.56
CA ARG A 538 -6.74 46.83 -15.10
C ARG A 538 -7.08 46.08 -13.81
N ILE A 539 -6.26 45.11 -13.40
CA ILE A 539 -6.52 44.32 -12.18
C ILE A 539 -5.85 44.97 -10.95
N ARG A 540 -4.75 45.72 -11.14
CA ARG A 540 -4.06 46.44 -10.07
C ARG A 540 -4.78 47.73 -9.61
N ASP A 541 -5.61 48.33 -10.48
CA ASP A 541 -6.35 49.56 -10.17
C ASP A 541 -7.75 49.31 -9.58
N ALA A 542 -8.29 48.09 -9.68
CA ALA A 542 -9.56 47.71 -9.04
C ALA A 542 -9.39 47.29 -7.55
N ALA A 543 -8.18 46.89 -7.14
CA ALA A 543 -7.88 46.48 -5.76
C ALA A 543 -7.45 47.65 -4.83
N ASN A 544 -7.31 48.87 -5.36
CA ASN A 544 -6.97 50.07 -4.59
C ASN A 544 -8.07 51.16 -4.63
N SER A 545 -9.31 50.78 -4.94
CA SER A 545 -10.47 51.70 -4.87
C SER A 545 -11.70 51.06 -4.22
N VAL A 546 -11.54 50.63 -2.96
CA VAL A 546 -12.56 50.72 -1.89
C VAL A 546 -11.87 51.14 -0.61
#